data_AF-A0A258H9R6-F1
#
_entry.id   AF-A0A258H9R6-F1
#
_cell.length_a   1.000
_cell.length_b   1.000
_cell.length_c   1.000
_cell.angle_alpha   90.00
_cell.angle_beta   90.00
_cell.angle_gamma   90.00
#
_symmetry.space_group_name_H-M   'P 1'
#
loop_
_entity.id
_entity.type
_entity.pdbx_description
1 polymer ?
#
loop_
_entity_poly.entity_id
_entity_poly.type
_entity_poly.pdbx_seq_one_letter_code
_entity_poly.pdbx_strand_id
1 'polypeptide(L)'
;MGILRYHNEEFDFDDRMLAHVQIVISTKLRRGENFFLTWTLPVSSGSGRHALWIDNGVPLHITFSGSRPPQINREWIESLILSSATGAVNLVDDPPVASVD
;
A
#
# COMPACT_ATOMS: atom_id res chain seq x y z
N MET A 1 2.76 -5.20 13.19
CA MET A 1 2.98 -3.95 12.46
C MET A 1 4.26 -4.12 11.69
N GLY A 2 4.18 -4.15 10.36
CA GLY A 2 5.33 -4.14 9.47
C GLY A 2 5.71 -2.72 9.09
N ILE A 3 6.80 -2.59 8.34
CA ILE A 3 7.42 -1.31 8.01
C ILE A 3 7.60 -1.19 6.50
N LEU A 4 7.12 -0.09 5.93
CA LEU A 4 7.52 0.40 4.61
C LEU A 4 8.64 1.43 4.78
N ARG A 5 9.82 1.15 4.21
CA ARG A 5 10.95 2.07 4.14
C ARG A 5 11.04 2.67 2.75
N TYR A 6 11.05 3.99 2.69
CA TYR A 6 11.20 4.75 1.46
C TYR A 6 12.28 5.81 1.68
N HIS A 7 13.44 5.62 1.05
CA HIS A 7 14.63 6.44 1.27
C HIS A 7 15.04 6.48 2.78
N ASN A 8 14.89 7.62 3.45
CA ASN A 8 15.25 7.80 4.87
C ASN A 8 14.02 7.85 5.79
N GLU A 9 12.84 7.54 5.26
CA GLU A 9 11.58 7.55 6.00
C GLU A 9 11.07 6.13 6.23
N GLU A 10 10.46 5.92 7.39
CA GLU A 10 9.80 4.68 7.77
C GLU A 10 8.33 4.94 8.07
N PHE A 11 7.46 4.04 7.59
CA PHE A 11 6.02 4.12 7.78
C PHE A 11 5.48 2.78 8.28
N ASP A 12 4.78 2.84 9.41
CA ASP A 12 4.15 1.67 10.03
C ASP A 12 2.81 1.33 9.38
N PHE A 13 2.61 0.05 9.09
CA PHE A 13 1.38 -0.48 8.56
C PHE A 13 1.09 -1.88 9.12
N ASP A 14 -0.15 -2.33 9.00
CA ASP A 14 -0.45 -3.74 9.18
C ASP A 14 0.23 -4.59 8.10
N ASP A 15 0.72 -5.78 8.46
CA ASP A 15 1.37 -6.69 7.51
C ASP A 15 0.44 -7.03 6.34
N ARG A 16 -0.87 -7.14 6.61
CA ARG A 16 -1.88 -7.36 5.58
C ARG A 16 -1.90 -6.20 4.60
N MET A 17 -2.00 -4.95 5.06
CA MET A 17 -1.90 -3.76 4.20
C MET A 17 -0.63 -3.77 3.35
N LEU A 18 0.53 -4.05 3.95
CA LEU A 18 1.81 -4.12 3.24
C LEU A 18 1.85 -5.18 2.14
N ALA A 19 1.23 -6.34 2.36
CA ALA A 19 1.19 -7.41 1.35
C ALA A 19 0.39 -6.97 0.11
N HIS A 20 -0.74 -6.28 0.30
CA HIS A 20 -1.52 -5.74 -0.80
C HIS A 20 -0.77 -4.59 -1.51
N VAL A 21 -0.15 -3.68 -0.75
CA VAL A 21 0.70 -2.60 -1.28
C VAL A 21 1.84 -3.16 -2.13
N GLN A 22 2.53 -4.20 -1.66
CA GLN A 22 3.58 -4.89 -2.41
C GLN A 22 3.07 -5.39 -3.77
N ILE A 23 1.88 -6.01 -3.81
CA ILE A 23 1.29 -6.53 -5.03
C ILE A 23 0.91 -5.39 -5.99
N VAL A 24 0.31 -4.31 -5.47
CA VAL A 24 -0.07 -3.13 -6.28
C VAL A 24 1.17 -2.47 -6.88
N ILE A 25 2.20 -2.17 -6.07
CA ILE A 25 3.47 -1.58 -6.51
C ILE A 25 4.08 -2.45 -7.62
N SER A 26 4.24 -3.75 -7.35
CA SER A 26 4.85 -4.67 -8.30
C SER A 26 4.07 -4.75 -9.62
N THR A 27 2.74 -4.71 -9.54
CA THR A 27 1.87 -4.80 -10.73
C THR A 27 1.95 -3.54 -11.58
N LYS A 28 1.88 -2.36 -10.96
CA LYS A 28 1.93 -1.09 -11.69
C LYS A 28 3.31 -0.81 -12.28
N LEU A 29 4.39 -1.04 -11.53
CA LEU A 29 5.75 -0.82 -12.04
C LEU A 29 6.11 -1.76 -13.20
N ARG A 30 5.62 -3.01 -13.20
CA ARG A 30 5.75 -3.92 -14.36
C ARG A 30 5.02 -3.44 -15.61
N ARG A 31 4.00 -2.59 -15.47
CA ARG A 31 3.26 -1.95 -16.58
C ARG A 31 3.87 -0.61 -17.00
N GLY A 32 4.96 -0.17 -16.37
CA GLY A 32 5.53 1.17 -16.58
C GLY A 32 4.65 2.29 -16.04
N GLU A 33 3.74 1.97 -15.11
CA GLU A 33 2.83 2.94 -14.50
C GLU A 33 3.43 3.44 -13.19
N ASN A 34 4.05 4.62 -13.25
CA ASN A 34 4.49 5.33 -12.04
C ASN A 34 3.29 6.03 -11.39
N PHE A 35 3.29 6.17 -10.06
CA PHE A 35 2.11 6.66 -9.34
C PHE A 35 2.46 7.24 -7.97
N PHE A 36 1.53 8.01 -7.39
CA PHE A 36 1.58 8.34 -5.98
C PHE A 36 0.86 7.29 -5.14
N LEU A 37 1.51 6.81 -4.07
CA LEU A 37 0.88 6.05 -2.99
C LEU A 37 0.49 7.02 -1.88
N THR A 38 -0.80 7.11 -1.57
CA THR A 38 -1.34 8.12 -0.64
C THR A 38 -2.13 7.49 0.49
N TRP A 39 -2.05 8.07 1.69
CA TRP A 39 -2.91 7.70 2.82
C TRP A 39 -3.11 8.89 3.76
N THR A 40 -4.22 8.90 4.48
CA THR A 40 -4.55 9.98 5.41
C THR A 40 -3.88 9.78 6.76
N LEU A 41 -3.52 10.90 7.40
CA LEU A 41 -3.05 10.90 8.78
C LEU A 41 -4.24 11.06 9.74
N PRO A 42 -4.28 10.31 10.85
CA PRO A 42 -5.29 10.55 11.87
C PRO A 42 -5.14 11.95 12.45
N VAL A 43 -6.25 12.55 12.89
CA VAL A 43 -6.27 13.91 13.45
C VAL A 43 -5.31 14.04 14.65
N SER A 44 -5.14 12.96 15.43
CA SER A 44 -4.20 12.87 16.55
C SER A 44 -2.74 13.11 16.14
N SER A 45 -2.40 12.88 14.88
CA SER A 45 -1.06 13.05 14.32
C SER A 45 -0.90 14.34 13.50
N GLY A 46 -1.80 15.31 13.67
CA GLY A 46 -1.72 16.63 13.02
C GLY A 46 -2.61 16.81 11.78
N SER A 47 -3.40 15.79 11.40
CA SER A 47 -4.21 15.77 10.16
C SER A 47 -3.36 15.87 8.87
N GLY A 48 -3.98 15.66 7.71
CA GLY A 48 -3.32 15.70 6.41
C GLY A 48 -3.18 14.33 5.75
N ARG A 49 -2.18 14.19 4.87
CA ARG A 49 -1.91 12.96 4.12
C ARG A 49 -0.43 12.79 3.83
N HIS A 50 0.03 11.55 3.74
CA HIS A 50 1.26 11.20 3.05
C HIS A 50 0.99 10.96 1.56
N ALA A 51 2.00 11.24 0.74
CA ALA A 51 1.99 10.96 -0.69
C ALA A 51 3.41 10.61 -1.14
N LEU A 52 3.68 9.32 -1.36
CA LEU A 52 4.96 8.84 -1.84
C LEU A 52 4.92 8.68 -3.35
N TRP A 53 5.89 9.25 -4.06
CA TRP A 53 6.11 8.91 -5.47
C TRP A 53 6.70 7.51 -5.59
N ILE A 54 6.20 6.67 -6.50
CA ILE A 54 6.69 5.31 -6.69
C ILE A 54 7.09 5.12 -8.15
N ASP A 55 8.35 4.74 -8.37
CA ASP A 55 8.97 4.52 -9.68
C ASP A 55 10.11 3.48 -9.57
N ASN A 56 10.48 2.84 -10.67
CA ASN A 56 11.53 1.82 -10.77
C ASN A 56 12.93 2.31 -10.35
N GLY A 57 13.16 3.63 -10.32
CA GLY A 57 14.43 4.22 -9.92
C GLY A 57 14.63 4.42 -8.41
N VAL A 58 13.59 4.19 -7.58
CA VAL A 58 13.67 4.50 -6.14
C VAL A 58 13.72 3.24 -5.29
N PRO A 59 14.76 3.06 -4.43
CA PRO A 59 14.82 1.95 -3.50
C PRO A 59 13.66 1.97 -2.50
N LEU A 60 12.99 0.84 -2.38
CA LEU A 60 11.89 0.60 -1.45
C LEU A 60 12.09 -0.75 -0.76
N HIS A 61 11.89 -0.79 0.56
CA HIS A 61 12.03 -2.01 1.35
C HIS A 61 10.80 -2.20 2.24
N ILE A 62 10.19 -3.39 2.17
CA ILE A 62 9.06 -3.78 3.01
C ILE A 62 9.54 -4.86 3.98
N THR A 63 9.33 -4.63 5.28
CA THR A 63 9.59 -5.61 6.33
C THR A 63 8.26 -6.02 6.96
N PHE A 64 7.96 -7.31 6.96
CA PHE A 64 6.79 -7.88 7.62
C PHE A 64 7.14 -8.31 9.04
N SER A 65 6.23 -8.08 9.99
CA SER A 65 6.42 -8.50 11.39
C SER A 65 6.09 -9.97 11.64
N GLY A 66 5.13 -10.52 10.90
CA GLY A 66 4.70 -11.91 10.98
C GLY A 66 5.53 -12.85 10.12
N SER A 67 5.65 -14.11 10.56
CA SER A 67 6.32 -15.17 9.80
C SER A 67 5.44 -15.89 8.78
N ARG A 68 4.11 -15.68 8.84
CA ARG A 68 3.13 -16.28 7.93
C ARG A 68 2.66 -15.25 6.90
N PRO A 69 2.52 -15.63 5.62
CA PRO A 69 1.92 -14.76 4.61
C PRO A 69 0.52 -14.28 5.03
N PRO A 70 0.21 -12.97 4.96
CA PRO A 70 -1.13 -12.46 5.23
C PRO A 70 -2.16 -12.96 4.22
N GLN A 71 -3.43 -13.03 4.63
CA GLN A 71 -4.53 -13.31 3.71
C GLN A 71 -4.72 -12.14 2.73
N ILE A 72 -4.86 -12.48 1.45
CA ILE A 72 -5.01 -11.51 0.36
C ILE A 72 -6.49 -11.37 -0.03
N ASN A 73 -6.93 -10.13 -0.16
CA ASN A 73 -8.20 -9.66 -0.70
C ASN A 73 -7.96 -9.18 -2.14
N ARG A 74 -8.38 -9.97 -3.14
CA ARG A 74 -8.09 -9.69 -4.55
C ARG A 74 -8.92 -8.53 -5.08
N GLU A 75 -10.18 -8.49 -4.67
CA GLU A 75 -11.14 -7.44 -5.01
C GLU A 75 -10.64 -6.08 -4.54
N TRP A 76 -10.04 -6.04 -3.34
CA TRP A 76 -9.44 -4.83 -2.82
C TRP A 76 -8.19 -4.39 -3.60
N ILE A 77 -7.30 -5.32 -3.98
CA ILE A 77 -6.16 -5.00 -4.86
C ILE A 77 -6.62 -4.40 -6.19
N GLU A 78 -7.64 -5.00 -6.79
CA GLU A 78 -8.21 -4.51 -8.05
C GLU A 78 -8.75 -3.08 -7.87
N SER A 79 -9.49 -2.82 -6.77
CA SER A 79 -9.97 -1.47 -6.46
C SER A 79 -8.84 -0.46 -6.26
N LEU A 80 -7.75 -0.85 -5.59
CA LEU A 80 -6.58 0.00 -5.40
C LEU A 80 -5.90 0.31 -6.75
N ILE A 81 -5.71 -0.69 -7.60
CA ILE A 81 -5.16 -0.52 -8.94
C ILE A 81 -6.05 0.41 -9.77
N LEU A 82 -7.38 0.23 -9.73
CA LEU A 82 -8.33 1.07 -10.47
C LEU A 82 -8.39 2.52 -9.96
N SER A 83 -8.23 2.74 -8.65
CA SER A 83 -8.24 4.08 -8.05
C SER A 83 -7.17 5.01 -8.63
N SER A 84 -6.06 4.42 -9.12
CA SER A 84 -4.94 5.12 -9.72
C SER A 84 -5.25 5.82 -11.05
N ALA A 85 -6.43 5.60 -11.64
CA ALA A 85 -6.89 6.34 -12.82
C ALA A 85 -6.89 7.87 -12.59
N THR A 86 -6.94 8.32 -11.34
CA THR A 86 -6.87 9.74 -10.95
C THR A 86 -5.44 10.22 -10.63
N GLY A 87 -4.41 9.39 -10.86
CA GLY A 87 -3.01 9.70 -10.63
C GLY A 87 -2.42 9.21 -9.29
N ALA A 88 -3.25 8.65 -8.41
CA ALA A 88 -2.81 8.14 -7.10
C ALA A 88 -3.54 6.86 -6.69
N VAL A 89 -2.80 5.91 -6.10
CA VAL A 89 -3.34 4.80 -5.34
C VAL A 89 -3.61 5.28 -3.92
N ASN A 90 -4.88 5.40 -3.55
CA ASN A 90 -5.27 5.83 -2.21
C ASN A 90 -5.48 4.61 -1.31
N LEU A 91 -4.62 4.46 -0.31
CA LEU A 91 -4.81 3.46 0.73
C LEU A 91 -5.98 3.89 1.62
N VAL A 92 -6.96 3.01 1.65
CA VAL A 92 -8.14 3.04 2.53
C VAL A 92 -8.14 1.75 3.32
N ASP A 93 -8.94 1.68 4.38
CA ASP A 93 -9.02 0.46 5.18
C ASP A 93 -9.43 -0.74 4.32
N ASP A 94 -8.67 -1.84 4.45
CA ASP A 94 -8.96 -3.12 3.78
C ASP A 94 -10.25 -3.71 4.37
N PRO A 95 -11.32 -3.87 3.57
CA PRO A 95 -12.53 -4.49 4.07
C PRO A 95 -12.28 -5.96 4.47
N PRO A 96 -13.02 -6.49 5.45
CA PRO A 96 -12.96 -7.91 5.76
C PRO A 96 -13.30 -8.73 4.51
N VAL A 97 -12.52 -9.78 4.24
CA VAL A 97 -12.88 -10.74 3.19
C VAL A 97 -14.17 -11.40 3.65
N ALA A 98 -15.25 -11.27 2.87
CA ALA A 98 -16.49 -11.97 3.17
C ALA A 98 -16.18 -13.47 3.28
N SER A 99 -16.52 -14.08 4.42
CA SER A 99 -16.45 -15.53 4.56
C SER A 99 -17.41 -16.14 3.55
N VAL A 100 -16.87 -16.89 2.60
CA VAL A 100 -17.67 -17.79 1.78
C VAL A 100 -18.01 -18.98 2.69
N ASP A 101 -19.25 -19.02 3.17
CA ASP A 101 -19.83 -20.21 3.82
C ASP A 101 -19.97 -21.36 2.80
#